data_AF-V5GG16-F1
#
_entry.id   AF-V5GG16-F1
#
_cell.length_a   1.000
_cell.length_b   1.000
_cell.length_c   1.000
_cell.angle_alpha   90.00
_cell.angle_beta   90.00
_cell.angle_gamma   90.00
#
_symmetry.space_group_name_H-M   'P 1'
#
loop_
_entity.id
_entity.type
_entity.pdbx_description
1 polymer ?
#
loop_
_entity_poly.entity_id
_entity_poly.type
_entity_poly.pdbx_seq_one_letter_code
_entity_poly.pdbx_strand_id
1 'polypeptide(L)'
;MPQWRRLASLLASEVRHTEVLQAAASTNLGARKAELAQLARDTVLAYYRDADTDPCQEMAELCCTLLLNLHEWDVFAELERQQRGPVGFLELSKVLSAVCKDVCLNKFTRSIAQELWDLVLSMFTTNFSGHKRGASGAVKDTAQRDANALSRNTFHSFVQQLKDNLALTILLSCLAKLYNILKEDSSVELCLEHAQLWPTVVTSPSSLCKATLTDVFQSTLQHCLAVNNSHAGWVKLLADFCYAQGHHSAALKHYLTSVLMSSDYFSQTPPRTLVDDTMYRKMAHCCTKLQCHTQAALLCQLMEETGLRGPPLSP
;
A
#
# COMPACT_ATOMS: atom_id res chain seq x y z
N MET A 1 -13.97 -27.37 32.70
CA MET A 1 -14.35 -28.13 31.49
C MET A 1 -13.59 -29.45 31.43
N PRO A 2 -14.16 -30.55 30.88
CA PRO A 2 -13.44 -31.81 30.68
C PRO A 2 -12.21 -31.61 29.77
N GLN A 3 -11.06 -32.17 30.13
CA GLN A 3 -9.78 -32.00 29.40
C GLN A 3 -9.87 -32.40 27.91
N TRP A 4 -10.70 -33.40 27.58
CA TRP A 4 -10.91 -33.83 26.19
C TRP A 4 -11.63 -32.78 25.32
N ARG A 5 -12.54 -31.98 25.90
CA ARG A 5 -13.23 -30.90 25.16
C ARG A 5 -12.26 -29.77 24.81
N ARG A 6 -11.30 -29.50 25.69
CA ARG A 6 -10.24 -28.52 25.43
C ARG A 6 -9.31 -28.98 24.32
N LEU A 7 -8.88 -30.25 24.34
CA LEU A 7 -8.07 -30.82 23.26
C LEU A 7 -8.78 -30.80 21.91
N ALA A 8 -10.07 -31.17 21.87
CA ALA A 8 -10.87 -31.12 20.65
C ALA A 8 -10.99 -29.69 20.09
N SER A 9 -11.15 -28.69 20.96
CA SER A 9 -11.18 -27.27 20.57
C SER A 9 -9.85 -26.80 19.98
N LEU A 10 -8.73 -27.21 20.57
CA LEU A 10 -7.39 -26.88 20.08
C LEU A 10 -7.12 -27.53 18.71
N LEU A 11 -7.43 -28.82 18.55
CA LEU A 11 -7.27 -29.51 17.27
C LEU A 11 -8.15 -28.89 16.17
N ALA A 12 -9.39 -28.51 16.48
CA ALA A 12 -10.25 -27.81 15.53
C ALA A 12 -9.69 -26.44 15.14
N SER A 13 -9.08 -25.71 16.08
CA SER A 13 -8.39 -24.44 15.80
C SER A 13 -7.20 -24.62 14.86
N GLU A 14 -6.36 -25.63 15.10
CA GLU A 14 -5.19 -25.95 14.25
C GLU A 14 -5.58 -26.38 12.84
N VAL A 15 -6.65 -27.18 12.70
CA VAL A 15 -7.18 -27.57 11.38
C VAL A 15 -7.66 -26.33 10.62
N ARG A 16 -8.44 -25.47 11.26
CA ARG A 16 -8.87 -24.19 10.67
C ARG A 16 -7.68 -23.32 10.30
N HIS A 17 -6.61 -23.32 11.10
CA HIS A 17 -5.41 -22.53 10.83
C HIS A 17 -4.75 -22.97 9.54
N THR A 18 -4.60 -24.29 9.41
CA THR A 18 -4.04 -24.92 8.23
C THR A 18 -4.89 -24.62 6.99
N GLU A 19 -6.22 -24.67 7.10
CA GLU A 19 -7.13 -24.33 6.00
C GLU A 19 -7.01 -22.87 5.56
N VAL A 20 -6.97 -21.93 6.50
CA VAL A 20 -6.82 -20.50 6.21
C VAL A 20 -5.43 -20.21 5.63
N LEU A 21 -4.37 -20.85 6.13
CA LEU A 21 -3.02 -20.72 5.56
C LEU A 21 -2.95 -21.24 4.12
N GLN A 22 -3.56 -22.39 3.83
CA GLN A 22 -3.64 -22.94 2.47
C GLN A 22 -4.43 -22.01 1.55
N ALA A 23 -5.54 -21.45 2.04
CA ALA A 23 -6.33 -20.48 1.30
C ALA A 23 -5.54 -19.19 1.02
N ALA A 24 -4.85 -18.66 2.03
CA ALA A 24 -4.00 -17.48 1.90
C ALA A 24 -2.84 -17.71 0.92
N ALA A 25 -2.32 -18.93 0.81
CA ALA A 25 -1.28 -19.28 -0.16
C ALA A 25 -1.83 -19.46 -1.59
N SER A 26 -3.08 -19.92 -1.75
CA SER A 26 -3.69 -20.18 -3.05
C SER A 26 -3.93 -18.92 -3.89
N THR A 27 -3.89 -19.07 -5.22
CA THR A 27 -4.26 -18.03 -6.21
C THR A 27 -5.67 -18.25 -6.79
N ASN A 28 -6.27 -19.42 -6.58
CA ASN A 28 -7.63 -19.73 -7.01
C ASN A 28 -8.38 -20.48 -5.92
N LEU A 29 -9.36 -19.81 -5.32
CA LEU A 29 -10.17 -20.35 -4.22
C LEU A 29 -11.47 -21.02 -4.74
N GLY A 30 -11.83 -20.81 -6.01
CA GLY A 30 -12.97 -21.44 -6.67
C GLY A 30 -14.24 -21.43 -5.82
N ALA A 31 -14.88 -22.61 -5.71
CA ALA A 31 -16.11 -22.82 -4.96
C ALA A 31 -15.96 -22.64 -3.43
N ARG A 32 -14.73 -22.74 -2.88
CA ARG A 32 -14.47 -22.64 -1.44
C ARG A 32 -14.39 -21.19 -0.94
N LYS A 33 -14.42 -20.20 -1.84
CA LYS A 33 -14.29 -18.77 -1.48
C LYS A 33 -15.30 -18.36 -0.41
N ALA A 34 -16.58 -18.71 -0.58
CA ALA A 34 -17.64 -18.31 0.34
C ALA A 34 -17.50 -18.98 1.73
N GLU A 35 -17.16 -20.27 1.76
CA GLU A 35 -16.92 -21.00 3.00
C GLU A 35 -15.75 -20.42 3.79
N LEU A 36 -14.65 -20.10 3.10
CA LEU A 36 -13.45 -19.51 3.70
C LEU A 36 -13.68 -18.07 4.17
N ALA A 37 -14.42 -17.27 3.41
CA ALA A 37 -14.84 -15.94 3.83
C ALA A 37 -15.65 -16.00 5.14
N GLN A 38 -16.61 -16.93 5.21
CA GLN A 38 -17.42 -17.10 6.40
C GLN A 38 -16.59 -17.59 7.59
N LEU A 39 -15.69 -18.56 7.39
CA LEU A 39 -14.77 -19.04 8.43
C LEU A 39 -13.89 -17.89 8.97
N ALA A 40 -13.31 -17.09 8.08
CA ALA A 40 -12.46 -15.96 8.44
C ALA A 40 -13.27 -14.89 9.20
N ARG A 41 -14.48 -14.57 8.74
CA ARG A 41 -15.40 -13.66 9.40
C ARG A 41 -15.70 -14.11 10.82
N ASP A 42 -16.13 -15.36 10.99
CA ASP A 42 -16.50 -15.90 12.31
C ASP A 42 -15.29 -15.93 13.25
N THR A 43 -14.09 -16.21 12.73
CA THR A 43 -12.84 -16.21 13.49
C THR A 43 -12.44 -14.81 13.97
N VAL A 44 -12.49 -13.81 13.09
CA VAL A 44 -12.21 -12.41 13.43
C VAL A 44 -13.21 -11.91 14.47
N LEU A 45 -14.51 -12.15 14.26
CA LEU A 45 -15.54 -11.72 15.19
C LEU A 45 -15.38 -12.38 16.57
N ALA A 46 -15.13 -13.70 16.61
CA ALA A 46 -14.91 -14.42 17.86
C ALA A 46 -13.67 -13.92 18.61
N TYR A 47 -12.55 -13.69 17.92
CA TYR A 47 -11.32 -13.23 18.55
C TYR A 47 -11.43 -11.81 19.13
N TYR A 48 -12.06 -10.90 18.39
CA TYR A 48 -12.10 -9.48 18.76
C TYR A 48 -13.31 -9.07 19.59
N ARG A 49 -14.42 -9.84 19.58
CA ARG A 49 -15.61 -9.60 20.42
C ARG A 49 -15.62 -10.44 21.71
N ASP A 50 -15.24 -11.71 21.65
CA ASP A 50 -15.43 -12.64 22.77
C ASP A 50 -14.13 -12.86 23.57
N ALA A 51 -14.14 -12.47 24.85
CA ALA A 51 -12.96 -12.51 25.72
C ALA A 51 -12.54 -13.93 26.17
N ASP A 52 -13.41 -14.93 26.00
CA ASP A 52 -13.27 -16.29 26.53
C ASP A 52 -12.75 -17.33 25.51
N THR A 53 -12.45 -16.92 24.28
CA THR A 53 -11.91 -17.81 23.22
C THR A 53 -10.38 -17.91 23.29
N ASP A 54 -9.83 -19.13 23.14
CA ASP A 54 -8.38 -19.40 23.19
C ASP A 54 -7.66 -18.60 22.08
N PRO A 55 -6.68 -17.73 22.39
CA PRO A 55 -6.25 -16.67 21.48
C PRO A 55 -5.14 -17.12 20.53
N CYS A 56 -5.48 -17.34 19.26
CA CYS A 56 -4.46 -17.32 18.20
C CYS A 56 -4.52 -15.96 17.49
N GLN A 57 -3.77 -14.98 17.99
CA GLN A 57 -3.65 -13.66 17.36
C GLN A 57 -3.24 -13.78 15.89
N GLU A 58 -2.28 -14.66 15.59
CA GLU A 58 -1.77 -14.91 14.24
C GLU A 58 -2.89 -15.38 13.30
N MET A 59 -3.80 -16.23 13.78
CA MET A 59 -4.97 -16.63 13.02
C MET A 59 -5.89 -15.45 12.71
N ALA A 60 -6.19 -14.62 13.72
CA ALA A 60 -7.08 -13.49 13.54
C ALA A 60 -6.49 -12.49 12.53
N GLU A 61 -5.20 -12.21 12.61
CA GLU A 61 -4.46 -11.38 11.66
C GLU A 61 -4.50 -11.95 10.23
N LEU A 62 -4.27 -13.27 10.09
CA LEU A 62 -4.37 -13.96 8.81
C LEU A 62 -5.80 -13.93 8.24
N CYS A 63 -6.81 -14.05 9.08
CA CYS A 63 -8.21 -13.95 8.67
C CYS A 63 -8.56 -12.52 8.22
N CYS A 64 -8.03 -11.49 8.88
CA CYS A 64 -8.20 -10.10 8.46
C CYS A 64 -7.64 -9.86 7.04
N THR A 65 -6.43 -10.33 6.74
CA THR A 65 -5.83 -10.17 5.41
C THR A 65 -6.54 -11.04 4.37
N LEU A 66 -7.00 -12.24 4.73
CA LEU A 66 -7.83 -13.08 3.86
C LEU A 66 -9.14 -12.36 3.49
N LEU A 67 -9.84 -11.77 4.46
CA LEU A 67 -11.09 -11.03 4.21
C LEU A 67 -10.85 -9.83 3.28
N LEU A 68 -9.77 -9.07 3.48
CA LEU A 68 -9.37 -8.00 2.57
C LEU A 68 -9.11 -8.51 1.15
N ASN A 69 -8.36 -9.61 1.02
CA ASN A 69 -8.06 -10.25 -0.26
C ASN A 69 -9.32 -10.79 -0.97
N LEU A 70 -10.36 -11.11 -0.21
CA LEU A 70 -11.64 -11.59 -0.74
C LEU A 70 -12.65 -10.48 -1.04
N HIS A 71 -12.34 -9.23 -0.70
CA HIS A 71 -13.21 -8.06 -0.73
C HIS A 71 -14.38 -8.09 0.28
N GLU A 72 -14.23 -8.85 1.36
CA GLU A 72 -15.22 -9.00 2.43
C GLU A 72 -15.03 -7.90 3.48
N TRP A 73 -15.34 -6.66 3.11
CA TRP A 73 -15.01 -5.48 3.91
C TRP A 73 -16.01 -5.17 5.03
N ASP A 74 -17.25 -5.64 4.92
CA ASP A 74 -18.34 -5.26 5.85
C ASP A 74 -18.12 -5.76 7.28
N VAL A 75 -17.42 -6.88 7.44
CA VAL A 75 -17.02 -7.45 8.73
C VAL A 75 -16.26 -6.47 9.62
N PHE A 76 -15.49 -5.54 9.03
CA PHE A 76 -14.68 -4.59 9.79
C PHE A 76 -15.50 -3.44 10.38
N ALA A 77 -16.63 -3.08 9.74
CA ALA A 77 -17.57 -2.08 10.26
C ALA A 77 -18.36 -2.61 11.47
N GLU A 78 -18.47 -3.93 11.56
CA GLU A 78 -19.12 -4.67 12.62
C GLU A 78 -18.30 -4.76 13.92
N LEU A 79 -17.02 -4.39 13.88
CA LEU A 79 -16.10 -4.44 15.03
C LEU A 79 -16.04 -3.08 15.73
N GLU A 80 -16.44 -3.04 17.01
CA GLU A 80 -16.42 -1.82 17.83
C GLU A 80 -14.99 -1.30 18.08
N ARG A 81 -14.87 -0.03 18.52
CA ARG A 81 -13.58 0.65 18.73
C ARG A 81 -12.78 0.17 19.95
N GLN A 82 -13.40 -0.52 20.91
CA GLN A 82 -12.73 -0.99 22.13
C GLN A 82 -12.56 -2.51 22.09
N GLN A 83 -11.36 -2.97 21.72
CA GLN A 83 -11.07 -4.39 21.59
C GLN A 83 -9.66 -4.75 22.10
N ARG A 84 -9.49 -6.02 22.46
CA ARG A 84 -8.29 -6.62 23.07
C ARG A 84 -7.15 -6.73 22.03
N GLY A 85 -5.90 -6.45 22.44
CA GLY A 85 -4.68 -6.75 21.66
C GLY A 85 -3.91 -5.53 21.14
N PRO A 86 -2.71 -5.70 20.56
CA PRO A 86 -1.95 -4.62 19.94
C PRO A 86 -2.76 -4.04 18.76
N VAL A 87 -3.11 -2.77 18.86
CA VAL A 87 -4.19 -2.13 18.08
C VAL A 87 -3.88 -2.02 16.58
N GLY A 88 -2.60 -2.08 16.18
CA GLY A 88 -2.15 -1.73 14.84
C GLY A 88 -2.70 -2.57 13.69
N PHE A 89 -2.77 -3.92 13.81
CA PHE A 89 -3.11 -4.79 12.67
C PHE A 89 -4.60 -4.71 12.32
N LEU A 90 -5.48 -4.82 13.32
CA LEU A 90 -6.91 -4.70 13.12
C LEU A 90 -7.27 -3.29 12.66
N GLU A 91 -6.72 -2.26 13.31
CA GLU A 91 -7.02 -0.88 12.94
C GLU A 91 -6.61 -0.60 11.50
N LEU A 92 -5.42 -1.06 11.08
CA LEU A 92 -4.99 -0.99 9.68
C LEU A 92 -5.96 -1.70 8.75
N SER A 93 -6.46 -2.89 9.13
CA SER A 93 -7.46 -3.63 8.35
C SER A 93 -8.75 -2.83 8.17
N LYS A 94 -9.26 -2.23 9.25
CA LYS A 94 -10.51 -1.46 9.29
C LYS A 94 -10.43 -0.19 8.44
N VAL A 95 -9.37 0.61 8.63
CA VAL A 95 -9.22 1.87 7.89
C VAL A 95 -8.94 1.58 6.41
N LEU A 96 -8.13 0.57 6.09
CA LEU A 96 -7.86 0.18 4.70
C LEU A 96 -9.12 -0.33 4.00
N SER A 97 -9.91 -1.20 4.66
CA SER A 97 -11.16 -1.70 4.08
C SER A 97 -12.17 -0.58 3.82
N ALA A 98 -12.25 0.40 4.74
CA ALA A 98 -13.12 1.56 4.59
C ALA A 98 -12.70 2.42 3.38
N VAL A 99 -11.40 2.68 3.20
CA VAL A 99 -10.89 3.41 2.02
C VAL A 99 -11.13 2.62 0.73
N CYS A 100 -10.87 1.31 0.71
CA CYS A 100 -11.14 0.47 -0.47
C CYS A 100 -12.61 0.53 -0.88
N LYS A 101 -13.53 0.38 0.09
CA LYS A 101 -14.97 0.46 -0.14
C LYS A 101 -15.37 1.83 -0.70
N ASP A 102 -14.82 2.90 -0.14
CA ASP A 102 -15.13 4.27 -0.54
C ASP A 102 -14.61 4.60 -1.96
N VAL A 103 -13.41 4.11 -2.32
CA VAL A 103 -12.84 4.20 -3.67
C VAL A 103 -13.66 3.40 -4.68
N CYS A 104 -14.08 2.17 -4.36
CA CYS A 104 -14.95 1.36 -5.22
C CYS A 104 -16.31 2.02 -5.48
N LEU A 105 -16.81 2.80 -4.53
CA LEU A 105 -18.04 3.59 -4.68
C LEU A 105 -17.81 4.94 -5.38
N ASN A 106 -16.59 5.23 -5.85
CA ASN A 106 -16.17 6.49 -6.46
C ASN A 106 -16.48 7.73 -5.59
N LYS A 107 -16.47 7.59 -4.26
CA LYS A 107 -16.77 8.68 -3.33
C LYS A 107 -15.53 9.52 -3.00
N PHE A 108 -14.38 8.87 -2.79
CA PHE A 108 -13.10 9.51 -2.45
C PHE A 108 -13.18 10.45 -1.22
N THR A 109 -13.90 10.01 -0.19
CA THR A 109 -14.13 10.71 1.07
C THR A 109 -12.83 10.92 1.83
N ARG A 110 -12.37 12.18 1.88
CA ARG A 110 -11.09 12.57 2.51
C ARG A 110 -10.99 12.19 3.98
N SER A 111 -12.06 12.29 4.77
CA SER A 111 -12.00 11.96 6.20
C SER A 111 -11.69 10.48 6.45
N ILE A 112 -12.20 9.58 5.59
CA ILE A 112 -11.93 8.15 5.67
C ILE A 112 -10.46 7.88 5.30
N ALA A 113 -9.97 8.51 4.23
CA ALA A 113 -8.57 8.41 3.82
C ALA A 113 -7.60 9.01 4.85
N GLN A 114 -8.02 10.05 5.57
CA GLN A 114 -7.22 10.71 6.60
C GLN A 114 -6.88 9.76 7.76
N GLU A 115 -7.79 8.88 8.16
CA GLU A 115 -7.53 7.91 9.23
C GLU A 115 -6.40 6.93 8.84
N LEU A 116 -6.43 6.42 7.61
CA LEU A 116 -5.34 5.58 7.08
C LEU A 116 -4.03 6.36 6.95
N TRP A 117 -4.11 7.61 6.48
CA TRP A 117 -2.95 8.49 6.37
C TRP A 117 -2.25 8.70 7.71
N ASP A 118 -3.01 9.06 8.75
CA ASP A 118 -2.48 9.33 10.09
C ASP A 118 -1.89 8.07 10.72
N LEU A 119 -2.54 6.92 10.52
CA LEU A 119 -2.05 5.63 11.00
C LEU A 119 -0.71 5.26 10.33
N VAL A 120 -0.60 5.40 9.01
CA VAL A 120 0.65 5.12 8.27
C VAL A 120 1.74 6.12 8.63
N LEU A 121 1.39 7.41 8.76
CA LEU A 121 2.32 8.48 9.11
C LEU A 121 2.95 8.24 10.49
N SER A 122 2.18 7.72 11.45
CA SER A 122 2.67 7.43 12.81
C SER A 122 3.87 6.48 12.86
N MET A 123 4.03 5.61 11.85
CA MET A 123 5.17 4.69 11.75
C MET A 123 6.50 5.39 11.50
N PHE A 124 6.46 6.60 10.94
CA PHE A 124 7.63 7.33 10.45
C PHE A 124 8.03 8.49 11.34
N THR A 125 7.18 8.87 12.30
CA THR A 125 7.51 9.92 13.26
C THR A 125 8.66 9.47 14.15
N THR A 126 9.80 10.14 14.04
CA THR A 126 10.89 9.95 14.99
C THR A 126 10.43 10.54 16.31
N ASN A 127 10.20 9.68 17.31
CA ASN A 127 10.18 10.11 18.69
C ASN A 127 11.58 10.67 18.98
N PHE A 128 11.78 11.97 18.77
CA PHE A 128 12.87 12.68 19.40
C PHE A 128 12.60 12.54 20.89
N SER A 129 13.18 11.51 21.52
CA SER A 129 13.37 11.48 22.96
C SER A 129 14.29 12.64 23.30
N GLY A 130 13.73 13.84 23.32
CA GLY A 130 14.32 15.02 23.88
C GLY A 130 14.55 14.70 25.34
N HIS A 131 15.77 14.28 25.66
CA HIS A 131 16.31 14.22 27.00
C HIS A 131 16.46 15.64 27.55
N LYS A 132 15.36 16.40 27.62
CA LYS A 132 15.28 17.52 28.53
C LYS A 132 14.91 16.90 29.88
N ARG A 133 15.95 16.52 30.64
CA ARG A 133 15.84 16.17 32.06
C ARG A 133 15.23 17.38 32.79
N GLY A 134 13.91 17.44 32.82
CA GLY A 134 13.15 18.34 33.68
C GLY A 134 13.15 17.73 35.08
N ALA A 135 13.76 18.41 36.03
CA ALA A 135 13.76 18.05 37.42
C ALA A 135 12.36 18.23 38.04
N SER A 136 11.46 17.28 37.81
CA SER A 136 10.33 16.99 38.69
C SER A 136 9.81 15.59 38.40
N GLY A 137 9.86 14.74 39.43
CA GLY A 137 9.38 13.36 39.35
C GLY A 137 7.87 13.32 39.14
N ALA A 138 7.45 13.18 37.89
CA ALA A 138 6.15 12.66 37.52
C ALA A 138 6.26 12.10 36.09
N VAL A 139 6.48 10.79 35.98
CA VAL A 139 6.34 10.05 34.72
C VAL A 139 4.85 10.03 34.38
N LYS A 140 4.36 11.05 33.68
CA LYS A 140 3.00 11.08 33.13
C LYS A 140 3.04 10.69 31.65
N ASP A 141 2.52 9.49 31.40
CA ASP A 141 1.63 9.18 30.26
C ASP A 141 2.16 9.26 28.83
N THR A 142 3.46 9.16 28.59
CA THR A 142 3.99 8.94 27.23
C THR A 142 3.82 7.49 26.76
N ALA A 143 3.79 6.51 27.67
CA ALA A 143 3.65 5.10 27.33
C ALA A 143 2.27 4.72 26.77
N GLN A 144 1.20 5.46 27.11
CA GLN A 144 -0.16 5.18 26.66
C GLN A 144 -0.38 5.58 25.19
N ARG A 145 0.35 6.58 24.67
CA ARG A 145 0.28 6.99 23.25
C ARG A 145 1.03 6.05 22.32
N ASP A 146 2.15 5.47 22.78
CA ASP A 146 2.93 4.51 22.01
C ASP A 146 2.22 3.15 21.85
N ALA A 147 1.26 2.82 22.72
CA ALA A 147 0.53 1.54 22.69
C ALA A 147 -0.46 1.39 21.51
N ASN A 148 -0.85 2.50 20.87
CA ASN A 148 -1.78 2.52 19.73
C ASN A 148 -1.11 2.84 18.40
N ALA A 149 0.22 3.04 18.38
CA ALA A 149 0.95 3.33 17.16
C ALA A 149 1.14 2.05 16.32
N LEU A 150 0.94 2.17 15.00
CA LEU A 150 1.24 1.08 14.08
C LEU A 150 2.75 0.82 14.10
N SER A 151 3.15 -0.44 14.33
CA SER A 151 4.57 -0.80 14.26
C SER A 151 4.98 -1.12 12.83
N ARG A 152 6.22 -0.81 12.46
CA ARG A 152 6.79 -1.13 11.13
C ARG A 152 6.76 -2.63 10.85
N ASN A 153 7.00 -3.46 11.86
CA ASN A 153 6.99 -4.91 11.72
C ASN A 153 5.56 -5.41 11.45
N THR A 154 4.58 -4.86 12.15
CA THR A 154 3.15 -5.16 11.95
C THR A 154 2.73 -4.79 10.53
N PHE A 155 3.08 -3.59 10.06
CA PHE A 155 2.78 -3.16 8.69
C PHE A 155 3.45 -4.04 7.64
N HIS A 156 4.73 -4.39 7.83
CA HIS A 156 5.44 -5.28 6.93
C HIS A 156 4.77 -6.66 6.85
N SER A 157 4.50 -7.31 7.99
CA SER A 157 3.81 -8.60 8.04
C SER A 157 2.42 -8.54 7.40
N PHE A 158 1.68 -7.46 7.63
CA PHE A 158 0.38 -7.22 7.01
C PHE A 158 0.47 -7.16 5.48
N VAL A 159 1.39 -6.33 4.95
CA VAL A 159 1.59 -6.16 3.51
C VAL A 159 1.97 -7.49 2.86
N GLN A 160 2.88 -8.26 3.46
CA GLN A 160 3.35 -9.54 2.89
C GLN A 160 2.22 -10.58 2.72
N GLN A 161 1.11 -10.46 3.46
CA GLN A 161 -0.06 -11.34 3.33
C GLN A 161 -1.13 -10.78 2.37
N LEU A 162 -1.05 -9.50 2.02
CA LEU A 162 -2.01 -8.84 1.17
C LEU A 162 -1.73 -9.16 -0.31
N LYS A 163 -2.79 -9.51 -1.03
CA LYS A 163 -2.80 -9.89 -2.45
C LYS A 163 -3.80 -9.08 -3.28
N ASP A 164 -4.75 -8.39 -2.64
CA ASP A 164 -5.69 -7.52 -3.35
C ASP A 164 -4.98 -6.32 -3.99
N ASN A 165 -5.15 -6.15 -5.30
CA ASN A 165 -4.54 -5.06 -6.06
C ASN A 165 -5.02 -3.69 -5.58
N LEU A 166 -6.30 -3.52 -5.26
CA LEU A 166 -6.81 -2.21 -4.85
C LEU A 166 -6.20 -1.77 -3.50
N ALA A 167 -6.25 -2.65 -2.51
CA ALA A 167 -5.69 -2.40 -1.20
C ALA A 167 -4.16 -2.14 -1.28
N LEU A 168 -3.42 -2.92 -2.07
CA LEU A 168 -1.99 -2.69 -2.32
C LEU A 168 -1.74 -1.34 -3.02
N THR A 169 -2.52 -0.98 -4.04
CA THR A 169 -2.42 0.32 -4.73
C THR A 169 -2.70 1.49 -3.79
N ILE A 170 -3.69 1.40 -2.91
CA ILE A 170 -3.99 2.44 -1.91
C ILE A 170 -2.80 2.63 -0.96
N LEU A 171 -2.24 1.55 -0.42
CA LEU A 171 -1.07 1.62 0.46
C LEU A 171 0.15 2.20 -0.25
N LEU A 172 0.43 1.76 -1.48
CA LEU A 172 1.50 2.32 -2.30
C LEU A 172 1.31 3.80 -2.57
N SER A 173 0.09 4.21 -2.90
CA SER A 173 -0.24 5.62 -3.16
C SER A 173 -0.01 6.49 -1.92
N CYS A 174 -0.42 6.02 -0.74
CA CYS A 174 -0.17 6.71 0.52
C CYS A 174 1.33 6.90 0.77
N LEU A 175 2.12 5.83 0.64
CA LEU A 175 3.57 5.86 0.85
C LEU A 175 4.29 6.72 -0.19
N ALA A 176 3.91 6.62 -1.47
CA ALA A 176 4.46 7.43 -2.55
C ALA A 176 4.14 8.92 -2.35
N LYS A 177 2.94 9.24 -1.84
CA LYS A 177 2.59 10.62 -1.50
C LYS A 177 3.47 11.17 -0.37
N LEU A 178 3.66 10.39 0.70
CA LEU A 178 4.59 10.76 1.77
C LEU A 178 6.01 10.95 1.22
N TYR A 179 6.45 10.07 0.33
CA TYR A 179 7.77 10.17 -0.30
C TYR A 179 7.91 11.48 -1.09
N ASN A 180 6.92 11.83 -1.91
CA ASN A 180 6.90 13.07 -2.67
C ASN A 180 6.94 14.31 -1.77
N ILE A 181 6.19 14.33 -0.65
CA ILE A 181 6.18 15.46 0.29
C ILE A 181 7.55 15.65 0.97
N LEU A 182 8.24 14.55 1.29
CA LEU A 182 9.53 14.61 1.98
C LEU A 182 10.73 14.84 1.07
N LYS A 183 10.53 14.65 -0.25
CA LYS A 183 11.57 14.92 -1.24
C LYS A 183 11.68 16.42 -1.48
N GLU A 184 12.92 16.91 -1.54
CA GLU A 184 13.21 18.34 -1.72
C GLU A 184 13.16 18.79 -3.19
N ASP A 185 13.26 17.85 -4.14
CA ASP A 185 13.23 18.12 -5.57
C ASP A 185 11.87 17.72 -6.18
N SER A 186 11.03 18.72 -6.45
CA SER A 186 9.70 18.55 -7.05
C SER A 186 9.74 18.17 -8.53
N SER A 187 10.88 18.23 -9.20
CA SER A 187 11.01 17.81 -10.61
C SER A 187 10.95 16.28 -10.78
N VAL A 188 10.91 15.55 -9.68
CA VAL A 188 11.05 14.08 -9.64
C VAL A 188 9.97 13.43 -8.77
N GLU A 189 8.74 13.91 -8.87
CA GLU A 189 7.59 13.30 -8.21
C GLU A 189 7.29 11.90 -8.76
N LEU A 190 6.97 10.98 -7.85
CA LEU A 190 6.47 9.66 -8.17
C LEU A 190 5.02 9.75 -8.68
N CYS A 191 4.68 8.95 -9.69
CA CYS A 191 3.30 8.79 -10.14
C CYS A 191 2.40 8.25 -9.02
N LEU A 192 1.19 8.79 -8.90
CA LEU A 192 0.25 8.45 -7.83
C LEU A 192 -1.09 8.05 -8.43
N GLU A 193 -1.49 6.80 -8.22
CA GLU A 193 -2.88 6.39 -8.42
C GLU A 193 -3.72 6.88 -7.22
N HIS A 194 -4.95 7.35 -7.43
CA HIS A 194 -5.80 7.89 -6.36
C HIS A 194 -5.20 9.07 -5.56
N ALA A 195 -4.38 9.92 -6.20
CA ALA A 195 -3.70 11.05 -5.56
C ALA A 195 -4.64 12.00 -4.78
N GLN A 196 -5.92 12.08 -5.17
CA GLN A 196 -6.94 12.91 -4.55
C GLN A 196 -7.30 12.51 -3.11
N LEU A 197 -6.95 11.29 -2.69
CA LEU A 197 -7.20 10.78 -1.34
C LEU A 197 -6.36 11.50 -0.28
N TRP A 198 -5.17 11.94 -0.66
CA TRP A 198 -4.13 12.26 0.32
C TRP A 198 -3.93 13.76 0.52
N PRO A 199 -3.54 14.19 1.73
CA PRO A 199 -3.10 15.55 2.00
C PRO A 199 -1.93 15.97 1.12
N THR A 200 -1.83 17.27 0.82
CA THR A 200 -0.71 17.85 0.07
C THR A 200 0.44 18.31 0.97
N VAL A 201 0.21 18.43 2.28
CA VAL A 201 1.17 18.94 3.26
C VAL A 201 1.15 18.05 4.50
N VAL A 202 2.31 17.90 5.14
CA VAL A 202 2.47 17.23 6.42
C VAL A 202 2.94 18.23 7.47
N THR A 203 2.38 18.13 8.67
CA THR A 203 2.87 18.88 9.83
C THR A 203 4.24 18.34 10.25
N SER A 204 5.21 19.24 10.40
CA SER A 204 6.58 18.92 10.83
C SER A 204 7.29 17.85 9.96
N PRO A 205 7.52 18.09 8.65
CA PRO A 205 8.21 17.12 7.78
C PRO A 205 9.61 16.69 8.28
N SER A 206 10.27 17.55 9.07
CA SER A 206 11.59 17.30 9.66
C SER A 206 11.58 16.25 10.78
N SER A 207 10.43 15.92 11.36
CA SER A 207 10.32 14.86 12.39
C SER A 207 10.11 13.47 11.78
N LEU A 208 10.14 13.34 10.47
CA LEU A 208 9.89 12.08 9.77
C LEU A 208 11.20 11.44 9.31
N CYS A 209 11.35 10.14 9.54
CA CYS A 209 12.52 9.40 9.10
C CYS A 209 12.45 9.08 7.60
N LYS A 210 13.03 9.96 6.75
CA LYS A 210 13.06 9.78 5.28
C LYS A 210 13.65 8.44 4.83
N ALA A 211 14.72 7.97 5.51
CA ALA A 211 15.35 6.69 5.21
C ALA A 211 14.38 5.51 5.45
N THR A 212 13.74 5.48 6.62
CA THR A 212 12.76 4.43 6.95
C THR A 212 11.57 4.44 5.98
N LEU A 213 11.07 5.63 5.60
CA LEU A 213 10.01 5.73 4.60
C LEU A 213 10.44 5.12 3.26
N THR A 214 11.67 5.41 2.83
CA THR A 214 12.23 4.87 1.57
C THR A 214 12.30 3.35 1.61
N ASP A 215 12.76 2.77 2.72
CA ASP A 215 12.86 1.31 2.89
C ASP A 215 11.48 0.63 2.88
N VAL A 216 10.52 1.18 3.63
CA VAL A 216 9.14 0.65 3.70
C VAL A 216 8.45 0.76 2.35
N PHE A 217 8.60 1.90 1.68
CA PHE A 217 8.07 2.10 0.32
C PHE A 217 8.66 1.08 -0.66
N GLN A 218 9.99 0.92 -0.67
CA GLN A 218 10.66 -0.02 -1.56
C GLN A 218 10.23 -1.46 -1.32
N SER A 219 10.19 -1.91 -0.06
CA SER A 219 9.75 -3.26 0.31
C SER A 219 8.29 -3.51 -0.09
N THR A 220 7.41 -2.53 0.13
CA THR A 220 6.00 -2.60 -0.27
C THR A 220 5.85 -2.69 -1.79
N LEU A 221 6.60 -1.88 -2.54
CA LEU A 221 6.57 -1.90 -4.01
C LEU A 221 7.09 -3.22 -4.60
N GLN A 222 8.14 -3.78 -4.00
CA GLN A 222 8.66 -5.09 -4.37
C GLN A 222 7.62 -6.19 -4.14
N HIS A 223 6.92 -6.15 -3.01
CA HIS A 223 5.82 -7.09 -2.73
C HIS A 223 4.69 -6.97 -3.75
N CYS A 224 4.24 -5.74 -4.06
CA CYS A 224 3.19 -5.51 -5.05
C CYS A 224 3.57 -6.12 -6.41
N LEU A 225 4.79 -5.87 -6.88
CA LEU A 225 5.27 -6.42 -8.15
C LEU A 225 5.45 -7.95 -8.12
N ALA A 226 5.72 -8.55 -6.95
CA ALA A 226 5.75 -10.00 -6.80
C ALA A 226 4.33 -10.63 -6.84
N VAL A 227 3.33 -9.93 -6.29
CA VAL A 227 1.93 -10.34 -6.32
C VAL A 227 1.34 -10.21 -7.72
N ASN A 228 1.56 -9.08 -8.37
CA ASN A 228 1.06 -8.81 -9.71
C ASN A 228 2.10 -8.05 -10.55
N ASN A 229 2.97 -8.81 -11.22
CA ASN A 229 3.98 -8.27 -12.13
C ASN A 229 3.39 -7.69 -13.43
N SER A 230 2.09 -7.90 -13.68
CA SER A 230 1.39 -7.41 -14.88
C SER A 230 0.76 -6.02 -14.69
N HIS A 231 0.86 -5.44 -13.49
CA HIS A 231 0.30 -4.12 -13.19
C HIS A 231 1.21 -2.98 -13.71
N ALA A 232 0.90 -2.48 -14.91
CA ALA A 232 1.73 -1.45 -15.57
C ALA A 232 1.91 -0.17 -14.72
N GLY A 233 0.89 0.25 -13.96
CA GLY A 233 0.97 1.38 -13.02
C GLY A 233 2.05 1.21 -11.94
N TRP A 234 2.23 0.00 -11.42
CA TRP A 234 3.24 -0.29 -10.39
C TRP A 234 4.64 -0.34 -11.00
N VAL A 235 4.75 -0.85 -12.24
CA VAL A 235 6.01 -0.83 -12.98
C VAL A 235 6.44 0.61 -13.31
N LYS A 236 5.49 1.49 -13.68
CA LYS A 236 5.75 2.92 -13.84
C LYS A 236 6.21 3.56 -12.53
N LEU A 237 5.57 3.25 -11.41
CA LEU A 237 5.97 3.74 -10.09
C LEU A 237 7.40 3.30 -9.72
N LEU A 238 7.77 2.05 -10.03
CA LEU A 238 9.16 1.58 -9.89
C LEU A 238 10.13 2.37 -10.77
N ALA A 239 9.74 2.68 -12.01
CA ALA A 239 10.56 3.49 -12.90
C ALA A 239 10.78 4.91 -12.35
N ASP A 240 9.73 5.56 -11.86
CA ASP A 240 9.80 6.86 -11.20
C ASP A 240 10.71 6.81 -9.96
N PHE A 241 10.63 5.74 -9.17
CA PHE A 241 11.46 5.57 -7.99
C PHE A 241 12.94 5.35 -8.33
N CYS A 242 13.25 4.49 -9.30
CA CYS A 242 14.62 4.34 -9.81
C CYS A 242 15.16 5.66 -10.37
N TYR A 243 14.32 6.40 -11.09
CA TYR A 243 14.67 7.72 -11.61
C TYR A 243 14.96 8.72 -10.48
N ALA A 244 14.13 8.70 -9.43
CA ALA A 244 14.29 9.50 -8.23
C ALA A 244 15.59 9.25 -7.47
N GLN A 245 16.13 8.03 -7.55
CA GLN A 245 17.40 7.64 -6.97
C GLN A 245 18.62 7.88 -7.90
N GLY A 246 18.40 8.37 -9.12
CA GLY A 246 19.47 8.55 -10.11
C GLY A 246 19.86 7.27 -10.88
N HIS A 247 19.13 6.17 -10.71
CA HIS A 247 19.36 4.92 -11.43
C HIS A 247 18.75 4.98 -12.85
N HIS A 248 19.31 5.84 -13.71
CA HIS A 248 18.73 6.17 -15.04
C HIS A 248 18.56 4.98 -15.98
N SER A 249 19.49 4.01 -15.98
CA SER A 249 19.38 2.79 -16.81
C SER A 249 18.21 1.90 -16.37
N ALA A 250 18.09 1.65 -15.06
CA ALA A 250 16.99 0.87 -14.51
C ALA A 250 15.64 1.58 -14.71
N ALA A 251 15.60 2.90 -14.49
CA ALA A 251 14.42 3.71 -14.74
C ALA A 251 13.94 3.58 -16.19
N LEU A 252 14.84 3.76 -17.17
CA LEU A 252 14.50 3.66 -18.59
C LEU A 252 13.96 2.27 -18.94
N LYS A 253 14.59 1.20 -18.42
CA LYS A 253 14.11 -0.18 -18.60
C LYS A 253 12.67 -0.34 -18.07
N HIS A 254 12.39 0.13 -16.86
CA HIS A 254 11.07 -0.01 -16.25
C HIS A 254 10.01 0.86 -16.95
N TYR A 255 10.34 2.08 -17.38
CA TYR A 255 9.43 2.88 -18.20
C TYR A 255 9.05 2.15 -19.49
N LEU A 256 10.04 1.65 -20.25
CA LEU A 256 9.78 0.87 -21.47
C LEU A 256 8.94 -0.37 -21.19
N THR A 257 9.19 -1.05 -20.08
CA THR A 257 8.39 -2.21 -19.64
C THR A 257 6.93 -1.82 -19.40
N SER A 258 6.68 -0.70 -18.70
CA SER A 258 5.33 -0.17 -18.50
C SER A 258 4.63 0.19 -19.82
N VAL A 259 5.35 0.79 -20.79
CA VAL A 259 4.77 1.07 -22.11
C VAL A 259 4.42 -0.24 -22.82
N LEU A 260 5.36 -1.19 -22.87
CA LEU A 260 5.20 -2.49 -23.52
C LEU A 260 3.97 -3.23 -22.99
N MET A 261 3.76 -3.24 -21.68
CA MET A 261 2.63 -3.90 -21.03
C MET A 261 1.29 -3.22 -21.34
N SER A 262 1.26 -1.88 -21.39
CA SER A 262 0.03 -1.11 -21.59
C SER A 262 -0.36 -0.93 -23.06
N SER A 263 0.52 -1.31 -23.98
CA SER A 263 0.34 -1.17 -25.44
C SER A 263 0.28 -2.49 -26.20
N ASP A 264 0.22 -3.61 -25.49
CA ASP A 264 0.30 -4.96 -26.07
C ASP A 264 1.52 -5.11 -27.00
N TYR A 265 2.71 -4.96 -26.44
CA TYR A 265 3.98 -5.02 -27.17
C TYR A 265 4.12 -3.97 -28.28
N PHE A 266 3.66 -2.74 -28.01
CA PHE A 266 3.62 -1.62 -28.96
C PHE A 266 2.70 -1.86 -30.18
N SER A 267 1.82 -2.85 -30.13
CA SER A 267 0.82 -3.09 -31.17
C SER A 267 -0.30 -2.05 -31.15
N GLN A 268 -0.50 -1.38 -30.01
CA GLN A 268 -1.54 -0.37 -29.79
C GLN A 268 -0.93 0.93 -29.25
N THR A 269 -1.67 2.03 -29.40
CA THR A 269 -1.27 3.30 -28.77
C THR A 269 -1.35 3.17 -27.25
N PRO A 270 -0.27 3.46 -26.49
CA PRO A 270 -0.30 3.41 -25.04
C PRO A 270 -1.35 4.39 -24.47
N PRO A 271 -2.07 4.01 -23.39
CA PRO A 271 -3.04 4.90 -22.76
C PRO A 271 -2.34 6.12 -22.15
N ARG A 272 -2.74 7.32 -22.59
CA ARG A 272 -2.18 8.60 -22.13
C ARG A 272 -2.36 8.86 -20.63
N THR A 273 -3.34 8.22 -20.00
CA THR A 273 -3.55 8.27 -18.54
C THR A 273 -2.40 7.65 -17.77
N LEU A 274 -1.69 6.69 -18.37
CA LEU A 274 -0.54 6.02 -17.78
C LEU A 274 0.77 6.56 -18.37
N VAL A 275 0.85 6.67 -19.70
CA VAL A 275 2.03 7.10 -20.45
C VAL A 275 1.83 8.53 -20.96
N ASP A 276 2.17 9.47 -20.08
CA ASP A 276 2.03 10.91 -20.31
C ASP A 276 3.34 11.58 -20.75
N ASP A 277 3.27 12.86 -21.11
CA ASP A 277 4.44 13.64 -21.51
C ASP A 277 5.48 13.75 -20.38
N THR A 278 5.03 13.69 -19.11
CA THR A 278 5.94 13.65 -17.96
C THR A 278 6.81 12.41 -18.00
N MET A 279 6.23 11.24 -18.27
CA MET A 279 6.98 9.99 -18.44
C MET A 279 7.98 10.08 -19.60
N TYR A 280 7.56 10.54 -20.78
CA TYR A 280 8.46 10.71 -21.93
C TYR A 280 9.61 11.68 -21.64
N ARG A 281 9.34 12.78 -20.94
CA ARG A 281 10.36 13.74 -20.51
C ARG A 281 11.41 13.09 -19.59
N LYS A 282 10.96 12.28 -18.62
CA LYS A 282 11.87 11.53 -17.73
C LYS A 282 12.67 10.47 -18.50
N MET A 283 12.06 9.77 -19.47
CA MET A 283 12.76 8.82 -20.34
C MET A 283 13.82 9.51 -21.19
N ALA A 284 13.49 10.65 -21.82
CA ALA A 284 14.44 11.43 -22.61
C ALA A 284 15.61 11.91 -21.74
N HIS A 285 15.34 12.37 -20.51
CA HIS A 285 16.38 12.73 -19.56
C HIS A 285 17.28 11.54 -19.19
N CYS A 286 16.71 10.34 -18.97
CA CYS A 286 17.50 9.13 -18.76
C CYS A 286 18.44 8.86 -19.94
N CYS A 287 17.94 8.94 -21.18
CA CYS A 287 18.74 8.78 -22.39
C CYS A 287 19.89 9.78 -22.46
N THR A 288 19.64 11.06 -22.16
CA THR A 288 20.70 12.09 -22.11
C THR A 288 21.77 11.76 -21.07
N LYS A 289 21.37 11.32 -19.86
CA LYS A 289 22.31 10.90 -18.81
C LYS A 289 23.14 9.68 -19.18
N LEU A 290 22.59 8.81 -20.03
CA LEU A 290 23.26 7.62 -20.58
C LEU A 290 24.03 7.90 -21.88
N GLN A 291 24.14 9.16 -22.32
CA GLN A 291 24.78 9.57 -23.59
C GLN A 291 24.10 9.02 -24.86
N CYS A 292 22.80 8.69 -24.78
CA CYS A 292 21.96 8.20 -25.88
C CYS A 292 21.14 9.36 -26.48
N HIS A 293 21.82 10.35 -27.08
CA HIS A 293 21.20 11.61 -27.52
C HIS A 293 20.19 11.44 -28.66
N THR A 294 20.40 10.49 -29.56
CA THR A 294 19.44 10.20 -30.65
C THR A 294 18.12 9.67 -30.10
N GLN A 295 18.18 8.76 -29.13
CA GLN A 295 17.01 8.20 -28.46
C GLN A 295 16.26 9.27 -27.66
N ALA A 296 16.99 10.18 -27.01
CA ALA A 296 16.40 11.32 -26.32
C ALA A 296 15.59 12.21 -27.29
N ALA A 297 16.14 12.52 -28.46
CA ALA A 297 15.45 13.31 -29.48
C ALA A 297 14.18 12.62 -30.00
N LEU A 298 14.22 11.30 -30.21
CA LEU A 298 13.04 10.52 -30.63
C LEU A 298 11.93 10.53 -29.56
N LEU A 299 12.29 10.37 -28.28
CA LEU A 299 11.33 10.44 -27.19
C LEU A 299 10.68 11.83 -27.08
N CYS A 300 11.42 12.89 -27.41
CA CYS A 300 10.86 14.23 -27.45
C CYS A 300 9.77 14.40 -28.53
N GLN A 301 9.86 13.68 -29.65
CA GLN A 301 8.86 13.71 -30.72
C GLN A 301 7.55 12.99 -30.34
N LEU A 302 7.56 12.16 -29.30
CA LEU A 302 6.38 11.44 -28.80
C LEU A 302 5.53 12.27 -27.83
N MET A 303 6.10 13.36 -27.31
CA MET A 303 5.38 14.34 -26.49
C MET A 303 4.48 15.19 -27.38
N GLU A 304 3.30 15.57 -26.89
CA GLU A 304 2.43 16.46 -27.66
C GLU A 304 3.06 17.87 -27.72
N GLU A 305 3.29 18.38 -28.94
CA GLU A 305 3.57 19.80 -29.13
C GLU A 305 2.35 20.59 -28.65
N THR A 306 2.50 21.31 -27.54
CA THR A 306 1.53 22.33 -27.14
C THR A 306 1.53 23.47 -28.19
N GLY A 307 0.75 23.30 -29.25
CA GLY A 307 0.46 24.29 -30.29
C GLY A 307 1.08 23.97 -31.65
N LEU A 308 0.22 23.84 -32.68
CA LEU A 308 0.50 23.76 -34.13
C LEU A 308 0.39 22.39 -34.85
N ARG A 309 -0.50 21.49 -34.41
CA ARG A 309 -1.27 20.73 -35.42
C ARG A 309 -2.48 21.54 -35.83
N GLY A 310 -2.29 22.37 -36.87
CA GLY A 310 -3.41 22.87 -37.67
C GLY A 310 -4.28 21.71 -38.16
N PRO A 311 -5.55 21.97 -38.51
CA PRO A 311 -6.46 20.90 -38.93
C PRO A 311 -5.84 20.14 -40.12
N PRO A 312 -6.09 18.83 -40.23
CA PRO A 312 -5.62 18.07 -41.38
C PRO A 312 -6.18 18.74 -42.63
N LEU A 313 -5.28 19.13 -43.54
CA LEU A 313 -5.67 19.49 -44.90
C LEU A 313 -6.36 18.25 -45.49
N SER A 314 -7.67 18.29 -45.56
CA SER A 314 -8.48 17.33 -46.28
C SER A 314 -8.14 17.42 -47.78
N PRO A 315 -8.07 16.27 -48.49
CA PRO A 315 -7.88 16.24 -49.94
C PRO A 315 -9.04 16.89 -50.70
#